data_AF-A0A932DCG7-F1
#
_entry.id   AF-A0A932DCG7-F1
#
_cell.length_a   1.000
_cell.length_b   1.000
_cell.length_c   1.000
_cell.angle_alpha   90.00
_cell.angle_beta   90.00
_cell.angle_gamma   90.00
#
_symmetry.space_group_name_H-M   'P 1'
#
loop_
_entity.id
_entity.type
_entity.pdbx_description
1 polymer ?
#
loop_
_entity_poly.entity_id
_entity_poly.type
_entity_poly.pdbx_seq_one_letter_code
_entity_poly.pdbx_strand_id
1 'polypeptide(L)'
;MNGHNTLSETPALPEQILAIVQDWQRLEWGSALDTSQIFSFDTTVKTWRDDCELQGWKQLGEALNKFFGTTFSNGDWRGVMKPEKQRTLRDVCALIATRATLPNVRELNVFGRPCRSASSFFALRSCLQVAGVETARLRPSTKLDEYLRRHGQTVVEMVTKLAPGKLPRMKTKSNLGHRLSGWACLMGLLTLVAGEISERPEWTVTGCLVSAFAFIAITLFSNLLPARVHLEGLETFGDLSRLIARAGQEASKK
;
A
#
# COMPACT_ATOMS: atom_id res chain seq x y z
N MET A 1 -15.63 -4.17 28.17
CA MET A 1 -15.67 -5.46 27.43
C MET A 1 -14.24 -5.94 27.31
N ASN A 2 -13.89 -6.98 28.06
CA ASN A 2 -12.55 -7.56 28.05
C ASN A 2 -12.26 -8.11 26.65
N GLY A 3 -11.08 -7.78 26.12
CA GLY A 3 -10.70 -8.07 24.75
C GLY A 3 -10.70 -9.56 24.48
N HIS A 4 -11.75 -10.06 23.82
CA HIS A 4 -11.66 -11.32 23.10
C HIS A 4 -10.60 -11.11 22.02
N ASN A 5 -9.49 -11.83 22.09
CA ASN A 5 -8.48 -11.84 21.03
C ASN A 5 -9.13 -12.41 19.76
N THR A 6 -9.61 -11.53 18.89
CA THR A 6 -10.32 -11.85 17.64
C THR A 6 -9.36 -12.32 16.55
N LEU A 7 -8.06 -12.35 16.85
CA LEU A 7 -7.00 -12.71 15.93
C LEU A 7 -6.32 -13.99 16.43
N SER A 8 -6.11 -14.92 15.50
CA SER A 8 -5.15 -16.01 15.63
C SER A 8 -4.02 -15.74 14.67
N GLU A 9 -2.81 -16.14 14.99
CA GLU A 9 -1.75 -16.21 14.00
C GLU A 9 -1.78 -17.58 13.31
N THR A 10 -1.63 -17.58 11.99
CA THR A 10 -1.48 -18.80 11.18
C THR A 10 -0.24 -18.68 10.31
N PRO A 11 0.51 -19.78 10.08
CA PRO A 11 1.62 -19.76 9.13
C PRO A 11 1.19 -19.22 7.77
N ALA A 12 1.98 -18.34 7.19
CA ALA A 12 1.70 -17.77 5.89
C ALA A 12 2.00 -18.79 4.78
N LEU A 13 1.14 -18.82 3.75
CA LEU A 13 1.42 -19.58 2.53
C LEU A 13 2.15 -18.71 1.50
N PRO A 14 3.01 -19.28 0.63
CA PRO A 14 3.66 -18.53 -0.45
C PRO A 14 2.66 -17.77 -1.34
N GLU A 15 1.48 -18.34 -1.59
CA GLU A 15 0.43 -17.73 -2.40
C GLU A 15 -0.16 -16.48 -1.73
N GLN A 16 -0.26 -16.48 -0.40
CA GLN A 16 -0.72 -15.32 0.35
C GLN A 16 0.31 -14.19 0.31
N ILE A 17 1.60 -14.53 0.37
CA ILE A 17 2.68 -13.54 0.26
C ILE A 17 2.71 -12.94 -1.14
N LEU A 18 2.59 -13.75 -2.19
CA LEU A 18 2.46 -13.26 -3.56
C LEU A 18 1.24 -12.34 -3.70
N ALA A 19 0.10 -12.70 -3.11
CA ALA A 19 -1.11 -11.88 -3.14
C ALA A 19 -0.91 -10.51 -2.46
N ILE A 20 -0.10 -10.43 -1.39
CA ILE A 20 0.31 -9.16 -0.76
C ILE A 20 1.19 -8.34 -1.71
N VAL A 21 2.17 -8.98 -2.37
CA VAL A 21 3.03 -8.30 -3.35
C VAL A 21 2.21 -7.73 -4.51
N GLN A 22 1.19 -8.47 -4.97
CA GLN A 22 0.25 -7.99 -5.99
C GLN A 22 -0.63 -6.84 -5.48
N ASP A 23 -1.01 -6.83 -4.20
CA ASP A 23 -1.71 -5.68 -3.61
C ASP A 23 -0.82 -4.43 -3.61
N TRP A 24 0.48 -4.56 -3.32
CA TRP A 24 1.44 -3.46 -3.44
C TRP A 24 1.57 -2.96 -4.87
N GLN A 25 1.68 -3.87 -5.84
CA GLN A 25 1.70 -3.51 -7.26
C GLN A 25 0.43 -2.72 -7.66
N ARG A 26 -0.76 -3.15 -7.20
CA ARG A 26 -2.03 -2.45 -7.43
C ARG A 26 -2.06 -1.05 -6.83
N LEU A 27 -1.42 -0.84 -5.68
CA LEU A 27 -1.36 0.47 -5.05
C LEU A 27 -0.44 1.42 -5.79
N GLU A 28 0.70 0.91 -6.23
CA GLU A 28 1.72 1.70 -6.92
C GLU A 28 1.24 2.11 -8.32
N TRP A 29 0.70 1.15 -9.09
CA TRP A 29 0.32 1.39 -10.49
C TRP A 29 -1.13 1.85 -10.66
N GLY A 30 -2.02 1.59 -9.69
CA GLY A 30 -3.40 2.04 -9.71
C GLY A 30 -4.15 1.67 -11.01
N SER A 31 -4.59 2.70 -11.76
CA SER A 31 -5.28 2.51 -13.04
C SER A 31 -4.35 2.23 -14.23
N ALA A 32 -3.04 2.44 -14.08
CA ALA A 32 -2.04 2.15 -15.11
C ALA A 32 -1.63 0.67 -15.14
N LEU A 33 -2.04 -0.12 -14.15
CA LEU A 33 -1.73 -1.55 -14.10
C LEU A 33 -2.46 -2.31 -15.20
N ASP A 34 -1.71 -2.84 -16.16
CA ASP A 34 -2.20 -3.83 -17.10
C ASP A 34 -2.36 -5.18 -16.37
N THR A 35 -3.55 -5.78 -16.50
CA THR A 35 -3.85 -7.11 -15.97
C THR A 35 -2.94 -8.20 -16.51
N SER A 36 -2.35 -8.03 -17.70
CA SER A 36 -1.39 -8.96 -18.28
C SER A 36 -0.01 -8.93 -17.58
N GLN A 37 0.26 -7.89 -16.79
CA GLN A 37 1.53 -7.63 -16.11
C GLN A 37 1.46 -7.85 -14.59
N ILE A 38 0.38 -8.48 -14.10
CA ILE A 38 0.28 -8.82 -12.68
C ILE A 38 1.40 -9.80 -12.32
N PHE A 39 2.11 -9.49 -11.24
CA PHE A 39 3.20 -10.34 -10.78
C PHE A 39 2.73 -11.77 -10.51
N SER A 40 3.54 -12.73 -10.95
CA SER A 40 3.35 -14.16 -10.71
C SER A 40 4.56 -14.73 -9.99
N PHE A 41 4.50 -15.99 -9.60
CA PHE A 41 5.67 -16.68 -9.03
C PHE A 41 6.87 -16.74 -9.97
N ASP A 42 6.65 -16.61 -11.28
CA ASP A 42 7.69 -16.71 -12.28
C ASP A 42 8.29 -15.33 -12.64
N THR A 43 7.71 -14.25 -12.10
CA THR A 43 8.29 -12.89 -12.18
C THR A 43 9.68 -12.89 -11.55
N THR A 44 10.68 -12.43 -12.31
CA THR A 44 12.07 -12.35 -11.82
C THR A 44 12.22 -11.25 -10.78
N VAL A 45 13.20 -11.41 -9.88
CA VAL A 45 13.54 -10.38 -8.89
C VAL A 45 13.98 -9.09 -9.58
N LYS A 46 14.67 -9.16 -10.73
CA LYS A 46 15.01 -7.99 -11.52
C LYS A 46 13.74 -7.24 -11.97
N THR A 47 12.80 -7.93 -12.61
CA THR A 47 11.54 -7.33 -13.07
C THR A 47 10.77 -6.70 -11.92
N TRP A 48 10.61 -7.43 -10.81
CA TRP A 48 9.93 -6.92 -9.64
C TRP A 48 10.58 -5.65 -9.07
N ARG A 49 11.92 -5.62 -9.00
CA ARG A 49 12.65 -4.45 -8.51
C ARG A 49 12.58 -3.26 -9.46
N ASP A 50 12.69 -3.51 -10.76
CA ASP A 50 12.64 -2.46 -11.77
C ASP A 50 11.24 -1.83 -11.84
N ASP A 51 10.18 -2.65 -11.87
CA ASP A 51 8.79 -2.20 -12.01
C ASP A 51 8.23 -1.47 -10.77
N CYS A 52 8.86 -1.66 -9.61
CA CYS A 52 8.47 -1.02 -8.35
C CYS A 52 9.56 -0.09 -7.79
N GLU A 53 10.58 0.25 -8.60
CA GLU A 53 11.72 1.10 -8.20
C GLU A 53 12.34 0.72 -6.84
N LEU A 54 12.44 -0.58 -6.58
CA LEU A 54 12.82 -1.08 -5.26
C LEU A 54 14.31 -0.89 -4.98
N GLN A 55 14.60 -0.63 -3.70
CA GLN A 55 15.94 -0.53 -3.16
C GLN A 55 16.79 -1.80 -3.42
N GLY A 56 18.09 -1.71 -3.13
CA GLY A 56 19.00 -2.85 -3.20
C GLY A 56 18.50 -4.04 -2.38
N TRP A 57 18.87 -5.26 -2.78
CA TRP A 57 18.40 -6.51 -2.17
C TRP A 57 18.55 -6.58 -0.64
N LYS A 58 19.58 -5.93 -0.08
CA LYS A 58 19.79 -5.87 1.39
C LYS A 58 18.67 -5.07 2.07
N GLN A 59 18.47 -3.84 1.62
CA GLN A 59 17.45 -2.95 2.15
C GLN A 59 16.05 -3.50 1.92
N LEU A 60 15.81 -4.13 0.76
CA LEU A 60 14.55 -4.81 0.47
C LEU A 60 14.33 -5.98 1.44
N GLY A 61 15.33 -6.83 1.68
CA GLY A 61 15.24 -7.92 2.65
C GLY A 61 14.96 -7.44 4.08
N GLU A 62 15.58 -6.34 4.52
CA GLU A 62 15.31 -5.71 5.81
C GLU A 62 13.87 -5.16 5.90
N ALA A 63 13.39 -4.51 4.84
CA ALA A 63 12.02 -4.02 4.77
C ALA A 63 11.00 -5.16 4.83
N LEU A 64 11.26 -6.27 4.14
CA LEU A 64 10.41 -7.46 4.17
C LEU A 64 10.45 -8.15 5.54
N ASN A 65 11.63 -8.27 6.16
CA ASN A 65 11.76 -8.75 7.55
C ASN A 65 10.86 -7.93 8.48
N LYS A 66 10.94 -6.59 8.40
CA LYS A 66 10.14 -5.68 9.21
C LYS A 66 8.64 -5.83 8.93
N PHE A 67 8.24 -5.89 7.66
CA PHE A 67 6.83 -5.99 7.28
C PHE A 67 6.22 -7.31 7.79
N PHE A 68 6.90 -8.43 7.60
CA PHE A 68 6.39 -9.75 7.98
C PHE A 68 6.69 -10.13 9.44
N GLY A 69 7.37 -9.28 10.22
CA GLY A 69 7.79 -9.61 11.58
C GLY A 69 8.76 -10.81 11.63
N THR A 70 9.56 -11.00 10.58
CA THR A 70 10.50 -12.11 10.46
C THR A 70 11.95 -11.64 10.61
N THR A 71 12.87 -12.59 10.77
CA THR A 71 14.31 -12.29 10.86
C THR A 71 15.07 -13.28 10.00
N PHE A 72 15.37 -12.91 8.76
CA PHE A 72 16.28 -13.63 7.87
C PHE A 72 17.64 -12.94 7.77
N SER A 73 18.69 -13.72 7.56
CA SER A 73 20.05 -13.20 7.38
C SER A 73 20.26 -12.63 5.98
N ASN A 74 21.32 -11.84 5.81
CA ASN A 74 21.77 -11.40 4.49
C ASN A 74 22.14 -12.58 3.57
N GLY A 75 22.57 -13.72 4.13
CA GLY A 75 22.85 -14.93 3.37
C GLY A 75 21.57 -15.51 2.76
N ASP A 76 20.51 -15.61 3.58
CA ASP A 76 19.19 -16.10 3.15
C ASP A 76 18.63 -15.23 2.03
N TRP A 77 18.61 -13.90 2.25
CA TRP A 77 18.12 -12.94 1.26
C TRP A 77 18.95 -12.96 -0.03
N ARG A 78 20.27 -13.05 0.08
CA ARG A 78 21.13 -13.18 -1.09
C ARG A 78 20.82 -14.46 -1.87
N GLY A 79 20.58 -15.57 -1.18
CA GLY A 79 20.27 -16.86 -1.79
C GLY A 79 19.03 -16.84 -2.68
N VAL A 80 18.01 -16.08 -2.28
CA VAL A 80 16.73 -15.98 -3.01
C VAL A 80 16.60 -14.76 -3.92
N MET A 81 17.46 -13.74 -3.78
CA MET A 81 17.41 -12.53 -4.61
C MET A 81 18.54 -12.45 -5.66
N LYS A 82 19.60 -13.26 -5.54
CA LYS A 82 20.72 -13.26 -6.50
C LYS A 82 20.90 -14.63 -7.17
N PRO A 83 21.23 -14.65 -8.49
CA PRO A 83 21.25 -13.50 -9.41
C PRO A 83 19.83 -13.06 -9.81
N GLU A 84 19.59 -11.74 -9.87
CA GLU A 84 18.24 -11.15 -9.98
C GLU A 84 17.49 -11.52 -11.27
N LYS A 85 18.21 -11.83 -12.34
CA LYS A 85 17.63 -12.24 -13.63
C LYS A 85 17.09 -13.68 -13.64
N GLN A 86 17.51 -14.51 -12.69
CA GLN A 86 17.17 -15.93 -12.64
C GLN A 86 16.27 -16.25 -11.45
N ARG A 87 16.52 -15.60 -10.30
CA ARG A 87 15.69 -15.75 -9.12
C ARG A 87 14.33 -15.12 -9.33
N THR A 88 13.29 -15.75 -8.81
CA THR A 88 11.90 -15.33 -9.01
C THR A 88 11.19 -15.05 -7.69
N LEU A 89 10.00 -14.46 -7.78
CA LEU A 89 9.12 -14.24 -6.63
C LEU A 89 8.74 -15.55 -5.93
N ARG A 90 8.79 -16.70 -6.60
CA ARG A 90 8.63 -18.02 -5.97
C ARG A 90 9.61 -18.23 -4.82
N ASP A 91 10.90 -17.99 -5.06
CA ASP A 91 11.95 -18.21 -4.07
C ASP A 91 11.78 -17.25 -2.89
N VAL A 92 11.44 -15.98 -3.17
CA VAL A 92 11.21 -14.95 -2.16
C VAL A 92 9.99 -15.29 -1.29
N CYS A 93 8.85 -15.62 -1.93
CA CYS A 93 7.62 -15.96 -1.22
C CYS A 93 7.79 -17.24 -0.38
N ALA A 94 8.47 -18.25 -0.94
CA ALA A 94 8.77 -19.48 -0.21
C ALA A 94 9.64 -19.22 1.03
N LEU A 95 10.68 -18.39 0.91
CA LEU A 95 11.52 -18.03 2.06
C LEU A 95 10.69 -17.37 3.16
N ILE A 96 9.92 -16.34 2.81
CA ILE A 96 9.09 -15.60 3.79
C ILE A 96 8.09 -16.54 4.46
N ALA A 97 7.43 -17.42 3.69
CA ALA A 97 6.45 -18.38 4.20
C ALA A 97 7.01 -19.32 5.29
N THR A 98 8.33 -19.57 5.31
CA THR A 98 8.94 -20.45 6.33
C THR A 98 8.85 -19.90 7.75
N ARG A 99 8.71 -18.58 7.93
CA ARG A 99 8.71 -17.94 9.25
C ARG A 99 7.57 -16.95 9.46
N ALA A 100 6.98 -16.42 8.38
CA ALA A 100 5.93 -15.43 8.50
C ALA A 100 4.64 -16.06 9.01
N THR A 101 3.98 -15.34 9.92
CA THR A 101 2.60 -15.58 10.30
C THR A 101 1.72 -14.45 9.79
N LEU A 102 0.49 -14.79 9.42
CA LEU A 102 -0.53 -13.81 9.07
C LEU A 102 -1.69 -13.86 10.07
N PRO A 103 -2.32 -12.72 10.36
CA PRO A 103 -3.47 -12.66 11.23
C PRO A 103 -4.69 -13.29 10.55
N ASN A 104 -5.29 -14.26 11.23
CA ASN A 104 -6.55 -14.89 10.85
C ASN A 104 -7.66 -14.45 11.80
N VAL A 105 -8.79 -14.02 11.23
CA VAL A 105 -9.95 -13.53 11.99
C VAL A 105 -10.71 -14.72 12.57
N ARG A 106 -10.73 -14.84 13.89
CA ARG A 106 -11.57 -15.81 14.61
C ARG A 106 -13.02 -15.39 14.55
N GLU A 107 -13.90 -16.33 14.24
CA GLU A 107 -15.33 -16.07 14.19
C GLU A 107 -15.90 -15.85 15.60
N LEU A 108 -16.54 -14.69 15.78
CA LEU A 108 -17.24 -14.30 16.99
C LEU A 108 -18.72 -14.65 16.88
N ASN A 109 -19.27 -15.09 18.01
CA ASN A 109 -20.70 -15.24 18.18
C ASN A 109 -21.30 -13.94 18.71
N VAL A 110 -22.25 -13.37 17.95
CA VAL A 110 -23.02 -12.18 18.34
C VAL A 110 -24.47 -12.63 18.52
N PHE A 111 -25.01 -12.47 19.72
CA PHE A 111 -26.34 -12.98 20.09
C PHE A 111 -26.54 -14.48 19.74
N GLY A 112 -25.53 -15.30 20.00
CA GLY A 112 -25.58 -16.75 19.77
C GLY A 112 -25.44 -17.18 18.31
N ARG A 113 -25.20 -16.24 17.37
CA ARG A 113 -24.97 -16.56 15.95
C ARG A 113 -23.56 -16.16 15.51
N PRO A 114 -22.86 -16.99 14.73
CA PRO A 114 -21.57 -16.62 14.17
C PRO A 114 -21.71 -15.41 13.23
N CYS A 115 -20.89 -14.39 13.44
CA CYS A 115 -20.94 -13.15 12.66
C CYS A 115 -19.53 -12.73 12.21
N ARG A 116 -19.12 -13.17 11.01
CA ARG A 116 -17.80 -12.82 10.44
C ARG A 116 -17.61 -11.34 10.20
N SER A 117 -18.65 -10.62 9.82
CA SER A 117 -18.56 -9.17 9.59
C SER A 117 -18.24 -8.42 10.88
N ALA A 118 -18.88 -8.81 12.00
CA ALA A 118 -18.56 -8.23 13.31
C ALA A 118 -17.14 -8.63 13.75
N SER A 119 -16.77 -9.89 13.55
CA SER A 119 -15.43 -10.41 13.84
C SER A 119 -14.35 -9.63 13.10
N SER A 120 -14.55 -9.39 11.80
CA SER A 120 -13.63 -8.65 10.95
C SER A 120 -13.52 -7.18 11.37
N PHE A 121 -14.64 -6.56 11.77
CA PHE A 121 -14.63 -5.19 12.29
C PHE A 121 -13.82 -5.08 13.58
N PHE A 122 -14.02 -6.01 14.53
CA PHE A 122 -13.26 -6.00 15.79
C PHE A 122 -11.78 -6.35 15.58
N ALA A 123 -11.47 -7.27 14.66
CA ALA A 123 -10.09 -7.56 14.24
C ALA A 123 -9.40 -6.32 13.67
N LEU A 124 -10.04 -5.65 12.71
CA LEU A 124 -9.53 -4.41 12.11
C LEU A 124 -9.33 -3.33 13.18
N ARG A 125 -10.29 -3.16 14.08
CA ARG A 125 -10.21 -2.20 15.20
C ARG A 125 -9.06 -2.52 16.14
N SER A 126 -8.83 -3.81 16.44
CA SER A 126 -7.71 -4.26 17.27
C SER A 126 -6.37 -3.95 16.62
N CYS A 127 -6.21 -4.28 15.33
CA CYS A 127 -4.98 -3.96 14.59
C CYS A 127 -4.70 -2.45 14.55
N LEU A 128 -5.73 -1.62 14.35
CA LEU A 128 -5.61 -0.15 14.38
C LEU A 128 -5.12 0.35 15.74
N GLN A 129 -5.66 -0.23 16.81
CA GLN A 129 -5.28 0.13 18.17
C GLN A 129 -3.83 -0.26 18.49
N VAL A 130 -3.38 -1.44 18.05
CA VAL A 130 -1.97 -1.88 18.17
C VAL A 130 -1.03 -0.95 17.39
N ALA A 131 -1.48 -0.45 16.23
CA ALA A 131 -0.74 0.55 15.45
C ALA A 131 -0.79 1.98 16.06
N GLY A 132 -1.36 2.16 17.25
CA GLY A 132 -1.42 3.44 17.95
C GLY A 132 -2.52 4.40 17.46
N VAL A 133 -3.45 3.94 16.63
CA VAL A 133 -4.58 4.76 16.16
C VAL A 133 -5.69 4.74 17.21
N GLU A 134 -6.23 5.92 17.55
CA GLU A 134 -7.37 6.02 18.47
C GLU A 134 -8.63 5.40 17.85
N THR A 135 -9.14 4.32 18.44
CA THR A 135 -10.32 3.60 17.91
C THR A 135 -11.56 3.69 18.78
N ALA A 136 -11.53 4.45 19.88
CA ALA A 136 -12.63 4.52 20.86
C ALA A 136 -13.98 4.91 20.22
N ARG A 137 -13.93 5.78 19.21
CA ARG A 137 -15.11 6.29 18.48
C ARG A 137 -15.39 5.56 17.17
N LEU A 138 -14.58 4.56 16.81
CA LEU A 138 -14.72 3.83 15.55
C LEU A 138 -15.99 2.98 15.56
N ARG A 139 -16.88 3.21 14.59
CA ARG A 139 -18.12 2.46 14.38
C ARG A 139 -18.12 1.86 12.96
N PRO A 140 -18.90 0.80 12.69
CA PRO A 140 -19.04 0.28 11.33
C PRO A 140 -19.53 1.33 10.34
N SER A 141 -20.34 2.31 10.77
CA SER A 141 -20.81 3.42 9.93
C SER A 141 -19.82 4.58 9.78
N THR A 142 -18.66 4.53 10.45
CA THR A 142 -17.62 5.56 10.31
C THR A 142 -17.11 5.59 8.87
N LYS A 143 -16.98 6.79 8.31
CA LYS A 143 -16.45 6.99 6.96
C LYS A 143 -14.98 6.60 6.88
N LEU A 144 -14.62 5.88 5.83
CA LEU A 144 -13.28 5.31 5.66
C LEU A 144 -12.29 6.31 5.07
N ASP A 145 -12.75 7.24 4.25
CA ASP A 145 -11.93 8.22 3.52
C ASP A 145 -11.10 9.14 4.42
N GLU A 146 -11.69 9.62 5.52
CA GLU A 146 -10.98 10.45 6.50
C GLU A 146 -9.83 9.69 7.18
N TYR A 147 -10.05 8.40 7.46
CA TYR A 147 -9.02 7.53 8.04
C TYR A 147 -7.94 7.18 7.04
N LEU A 148 -8.31 6.83 5.80
CA LEU A 148 -7.34 6.57 4.73
C LEU A 148 -6.46 7.78 4.45
N ARG A 149 -7.01 8.99 4.56
CA ARG A 149 -6.25 10.23 4.37
C ARG A 149 -5.13 10.39 5.42
N ARG A 150 -5.38 10.05 6.68
CA ARG A 150 -4.41 10.25 7.78
C ARG A 150 -3.54 9.03 8.07
N HIS A 151 -4.09 7.83 7.91
CA HIS A 151 -3.50 6.56 8.32
C HIS A 151 -3.51 5.54 7.17
N GLY A 152 -3.47 6.01 5.91
CA GLY A 152 -3.62 5.17 4.72
C GLY A 152 -2.67 3.98 4.68
N GLN A 153 -1.37 4.21 4.96
CA GLN A 153 -0.37 3.16 4.98
C GLN A 153 -0.70 2.07 6.01
N THR A 154 -1.09 2.45 7.22
CA THR A 154 -1.48 1.51 8.28
C THR A 154 -2.71 0.71 7.88
N VAL A 155 -3.76 1.37 7.35
CA VAL A 155 -4.99 0.72 6.89
C VAL A 155 -4.68 -0.29 5.78
N VAL A 156 -3.89 0.12 4.79
CA VAL A 156 -3.45 -0.74 3.69
C VAL A 156 -2.66 -1.94 4.20
N GLU A 157 -1.68 -1.73 5.08
CA GLU A 157 -0.89 -2.83 5.65
C GLU A 157 -1.77 -3.84 6.40
N MET A 158 -2.73 -3.37 7.19
CA MET A 158 -3.64 -4.28 7.90
C MET A 158 -4.55 -5.06 6.96
N VAL A 159 -5.11 -4.40 5.93
CA VAL A 159 -6.01 -5.06 4.98
C VAL A 159 -5.25 -6.08 4.14
N THR A 160 -4.05 -5.76 3.68
CA THR A 160 -3.20 -6.69 2.92
C THR A 160 -2.80 -7.92 3.76
N LYS A 161 -2.54 -7.75 5.06
CA LYS A 161 -2.27 -8.88 5.98
C LYS A 161 -3.51 -9.71 6.31
N LEU A 162 -4.67 -9.08 6.52
CA LEU A 162 -5.92 -9.76 6.92
C LEU A 162 -6.64 -10.41 5.73
N ALA A 163 -6.52 -9.86 4.54
CA ALA A 163 -7.16 -10.34 3.33
C ALA A 163 -6.24 -10.19 2.10
N PRO A 164 -5.16 -11.00 2.02
CA PRO A 164 -4.21 -10.96 0.91
C PRO A 164 -4.90 -11.06 -0.45
N GLY A 165 -4.56 -10.15 -1.36
CA GLY A 165 -5.04 -10.14 -2.74
C GLY A 165 -6.44 -9.54 -2.94
N LYS A 166 -7.05 -9.00 -1.88
CA LYS A 166 -8.41 -8.46 -1.92
C LYS A 166 -8.45 -6.94 -1.74
N LEU A 167 -7.30 -6.27 -1.76
CA LEU A 167 -7.27 -4.82 -1.61
C LEU A 167 -7.92 -4.15 -2.84
N PRO A 168 -8.98 -3.34 -2.65
CA PRO A 168 -9.59 -2.60 -3.75
C PRO A 168 -8.66 -1.53 -4.31
N ARG A 169 -8.98 -1.05 -5.51
CA ARG A 169 -8.25 0.07 -6.13
C ARG A 169 -8.35 1.32 -5.27
N MET A 170 -7.20 1.92 -4.97
CA MET A 170 -7.12 3.19 -4.26
C MET A 170 -7.13 4.35 -5.26
N LYS A 171 -8.09 5.26 -5.11
CA LYS A 171 -8.18 6.50 -5.86
C LYS A 171 -7.80 7.66 -4.95
N THR A 172 -6.75 8.37 -5.33
CA THR A 172 -6.26 9.54 -4.60
C THR A 172 -6.57 10.80 -5.40
N LYS A 173 -7.19 11.79 -4.76
CA LYS A 173 -7.39 13.11 -5.33
C LYS A 173 -6.35 14.06 -4.76
N SER A 174 -5.46 14.58 -5.60
CA SER A 174 -4.43 15.53 -5.18
C SER A 174 -5.03 16.89 -4.77
N ASN A 175 -4.28 17.63 -3.95
CA ASN A 175 -4.65 18.98 -3.55
C ASN A 175 -4.59 19.93 -4.76
N LEU A 176 -5.48 20.92 -4.78
CA LEU A 176 -5.50 21.94 -5.83
C LEU A 176 -4.14 22.67 -5.93
N GLY A 177 -3.48 22.92 -4.80
CA GLY A 177 -2.13 23.50 -4.74
C GLY A 177 -1.09 22.69 -5.51
N HIS A 178 -1.08 21.36 -5.36
CA HIS A 178 -0.18 20.49 -6.13
C HIS A 178 -0.47 20.52 -7.63
N ARG A 179 -1.73 20.66 -8.03
CA ARG A 179 -2.10 20.78 -9.46
C ARG A 179 -1.63 22.12 -10.02
N LEU A 180 -1.86 23.21 -9.30
CA LEU A 180 -1.43 24.55 -9.70
C LEU A 180 0.09 24.68 -9.75
N SER A 181 0.81 24.09 -8.79
CA SER A 181 2.27 24.09 -8.79
C SER A 181 2.85 23.29 -9.96
N GLY A 182 2.22 22.16 -10.34
CA GLY A 182 2.57 21.44 -11.57
C GLY A 182 2.41 22.29 -12.84
N TRP A 183 1.30 23.02 -12.96
CA TRP A 183 1.09 23.97 -14.06
C TRP A 183 2.11 25.12 -14.05
N ALA A 184 2.46 25.64 -12.87
CA ALA A 184 3.47 26.68 -12.73
C ALA A 184 4.86 26.19 -13.18
N CYS A 185 5.23 24.94 -12.89
CA CYS A 185 6.47 24.35 -13.43
C CYS A 185 6.45 24.26 -14.96
N LEU A 186 5.33 23.83 -15.56
CA LEU A 186 5.21 23.79 -17.02
C LEU A 186 5.33 25.18 -17.66
N MET A 187 4.69 26.20 -17.07
CA MET A 187 4.81 27.58 -17.54
C MET A 187 6.24 28.13 -17.36
N GLY A 188 6.91 27.79 -16.27
CA GLY A 188 8.32 28.11 -16.04
C GLY A 188 9.25 27.50 -17.11
N LEU A 189 9.01 26.24 -17.49
CA LEU A 189 9.75 25.58 -18.57
C LEU A 189 9.49 26.21 -19.93
N LEU A 190 8.24 26.55 -20.24
CA LEU A 190 7.90 27.20 -21.52
C LEU A 190 8.53 28.59 -21.64
N THR A 191 8.57 29.36 -20.54
CA THR A 191 9.21 30.68 -20.51
C THR A 191 10.73 30.60 -20.63
N LEU A 192 11.35 29.55 -20.08
CA LEU A 192 12.78 29.27 -20.29
C LEU A 192 13.09 29.03 -21.77
N VAL A 193 12.35 28.13 -22.42
CA VAL A 193 12.54 27.80 -23.84
C VAL A 193 12.27 29.02 -24.72
N ALA A 194 11.23 29.80 -24.43
CA ALA A 194 10.94 31.02 -25.18
C ALA A 194 12.02 32.11 -25.02
N GLY A 195 12.60 32.23 -23.83
CA GLY A 195 13.70 33.17 -23.57
C GLY A 195 14.97 32.82 -24.34
N GLU A 196 15.29 31.52 -24.42
CA GLU A 196 16.42 31.00 -25.19
C GLU A 196 16.22 31.20 -26.70
N ILE A 197 15.02 30.92 -27.23
CA ILE A 197 14.69 31.15 -28.65
C ILE A 197 14.69 32.64 -29.03
N SER A 198 14.25 33.51 -28.11
CA SER A 198 14.13 34.94 -28.38
C SER A 198 15.42 35.73 -28.09
N GLU A 199 16.48 35.05 -27.63
CA GLU A 199 17.73 35.65 -27.15
C GLU A 199 17.51 36.74 -26.08
N ARG A 200 16.44 36.65 -25.29
CA ARG A 200 16.08 37.63 -24.25
C ARG A 200 16.41 37.07 -22.86
N PRO A 201 17.54 37.45 -22.25
CA PRO A 201 17.98 36.87 -20.98
C PRO A 201 17.00 37.14 -19.82
N GLU A 202 16.22 38.22 -19.88
CA GLU A 202 15.18 38.54 -18.89
C GLU A 202 14.11 37.46 -18.77
N TRP A 203 13.72 36.84 -19.90
CA TRP A 203 12.74 35.77 -19.95
C TRP A 203 13.30 34.47 -19.39
N THR A 204 14.59 34.20 -19.66
CA THR A 204 15.30 33.05 -19.10
C THR A 204 15.41 33.16 -17.58
N VAL A 205 15.79 34.32 -17.04
CA VAL A 205 15.86 34.55 -15.59
C VAL A 205 14.48 34.42 -14.94
N THR A 206 13.44 34.97 -15.58
CA THR A 206 12.05 34.86 -15.09
C THR A 206 11.61 33.40 -15.06
N GLY A 207 11.88 32.64 -16.12
CA GLY A 207 11.55 31.22 -16.20
C GLY A 207 12.29 30.37 -15.15
N CYS A 208 13.56 30.67 -14.87
CA CYS A 208 14.31 30.04 -13.78
C CYS A 208 13.65 30.28 -12.42
N LEU A 209 13.28 31.53 -12.11
CA LEU A 209 12.67 31.90 -10.83
C LEU A 209 11.30 31.25 -10.64
N VAL A 210 10.45 31.29 -11.69
CA VAL A 210 9.12 30.66 -11.67
C VAL A 210 9.25 29.14 -11.48
N SER A 211 10.18 28.49 -12.18
CA SER A 211 10.41 27.04 -12.07
C SER A 211 10.92 26.66 -10.68
N ALA A 212 11.86 27.42 -10.11
CA ALA A 212 12.39 27.19 -8.78
C ALA A 212 11.29 27.35 -7.71
N PHE A 213 10.50 28.42 -7.77
CA PHE A 213 9.39 28.64 -6.84
C PHE A 213 8.32 27.56 -6.98
N ALA A 214 7.97 27.18 -8.21
CA ALA A 214 7.01 26.11 -8.46
C ALA A 214 7.51 24.75 -7.96
N PHE A 215 8.81 24.45 -8.09
CA PHE A 215 9.42 23.25 -7.54
C PHE A 215 9.34 23.21 -6.01
N ILE A 216 9.69 24.32 -5.34
CA ILE A 216 9.53 24.46 -3.89
C ILE A 216 8.06 24.27 -3.51
N ALA A 217 7.12 24.91 -4.22
CA ALA A 217 5.70 24.75 -3.97
C ALA A 217 5.23 23.29 -4.14
N ILE A 218 5.69 22.56 -5.17
CA ILE A 218 5.42 21.12 -5.33
C ILE A 218 5.90 20.37 -4.08
N THR A 219 7.16 20.53 -3.67
CA THR A 219 7.68 19.80 -2.50
C THR A 219 6.88 20.08 -1.23
N LEU A 220 6.47 21.33 -1.01
CA LEU A 220 5.63 21.72 0.13
C LEU A 220 4.22 21.11 0.02
N PHE A 221 3.58 21.15 -1.15
CA PHE A 221 2.24 20.63 -1.35
C PHE A 221 2.17 19.11 -1.45
N SER A 222 3.25 18.43 -1.87
CA SER A 222 3.39 16.97 -1.84
C SER A 222 3.50 16.44 -0.43
N ASN A 223 4.04 17.23 0.51
CA ASN A 223 4.06 16.90 1.94
C ASN A 223 2.70 17.11 2.63
N LEU A 224 1.73 17.78 1.98
CA LEU A 224 0.38 17.92 2.52
C LEU A 224 -0.45 16.66 2.24
N LEU A 225 -1.29 16.29 3.21
CA LEU A 225 -2.22 15.18 3.05
C LEU A 225 -3.09 15.37 1.80
N PRO A 226 -3.26 14.32 0.97
CA PRO A 226 -4.08 14.39 -0.24
C PRO A 226 -5.50 14.85 0.09
N ALA A 227 -6.18 15.52 -0.85
CA ALA A 227 -7.50 16.10 -0.58
C ALA A 227 -8.52 15.01 -0.19
N ARG A 228 -8.48 13.87 -0.88
CA ARG A 228 -9.29 12.67 -0.59
C ARG A 228 -8.55 11.40 -0.99
N VAL A 229 -8.70 10.35 -0.20
CA VAL A 229 -8.28 8.98 -0.52
C VAL A 229 -9.51 8.10 -0.39
N HIS A 230 -9.81 7.31 -1.42
CA HIS A 230 -10.99 6.45 -1.44
C HIS A 230 -10.62 5.07 -1.99
N LEU A 231 -11.16 4.01 -1.38
CA LEU A 231 -11.09 2.65 -1.92
C LEU A 231 -12.37 2.39 -2.71
N GLU A 232 -12.21 2.00 -3.97
CA GLU A 232 -13.34 1.81 -4.89
C GLU A 232 -14.36 0.82 -4.32
N GLY A 233 -15.62 1.27 -4.20
CA GLY A 233 -16.73 0.47 -3.70
C GLY A 233 -16.82 0.35 -2.17
N LEU A 234 -16.00 1.08 -1.40
CA LEU A 234 -16.03 1.09 0.07
C LEU A 234 -16.22 2.51 0.61
N GLU A 235 -17.33 2.77 1.30
CA GLU A 235 -17.60 4.06 1.93
C GLU A 235 -17.27 4.04 3.42
N THR A 236 -17.51 2.90 4.09
CA THR A 236 -17.47 2.79 5.54
C THR A 236 -16.57 1.65 6.03
N PHE A 237 -16.20 1.69 7.31
CA PHE A 237 -15.51 0.58 7.97
C PHE A 237 -16.31 -0.73 7.96
N GLY A 238 -17.64 -0.66 7.92
CA GLY A 238 -18.53 -1.80 7.77
C GLY A 238 -18.40 -2.47 6.41
N ASP A 239 -18.23 -1.69 5.33
CA ASP A 239 -17.98 -2.22 3.99
C ASP A 239 -16.65 -2.96 3.94
N LEU A 240 -15.60 -2.35 4.51
CA LEU A 240 -14.28 -2.96 4.60
C LEU A 240 -14.30 -4.27 5.41
N SER A 241 -15.06 -4.29 6.51
CA SER A 241 -15.21 -5.49 7.34
C SER A 241 -15.94 -6.61 6.60
N ARG A 242 -16.94 -6.28 5.77
CA ARG A 242 -17.62 -7.25 4.90
C ARG A 242 -16.71 -7.80 3.82
N LEU A 243 -15.82 -6.97 3.26
CA LEU A 243 -14.82 -7.42 2.30
C LEU A 243 -13.86 -8.45 2.93
N ILE A 244 -13.32 -8.15 4.11
CA ILE A 244 -12.41 -9.06 4.84
C ILE A 244 -13.15 -10.37 5.20
N ALA A 245 -14.39 -10.28 5.66
CA ALA A 245 -15.19 -11.44 6.00
C ALA A 245 -15.42 -12.39 4.80
N ARG A 246 -15.64 -11.83 3.60
CA ARG A 246 -15.79 -12.60 2.36
C ARG A 246 -14.47 -13.25 1.94
N ALA A 247 -13.35 -12.53 2.04
CA ALA A 247 -12.03 -13.06 1.75
C ALA A 247 -11.69 -14.30 2.59
N GLY A 248 -11.97 -14.25 3.90
CA GLY A 248 -11.75 -15.38 4.80
C GLY A 248 -12.66 -16.59 4.54
N GLN A 249 -13.82 -16.40 3.89
CA GLN A 249 -14.67 -17.52 3.47
C GLN A 249 -14.11 -18.27 2.27
N GLU A 250 -13.52 -17.55 1.31
CA GLU A 250 -12.91 -18.15 0.13
C GLU A 250 -11.63 -18.93 0.48
N ALA A 251 -10.84 -18.41 1.41
CA ALA A 251 -9.63 -19.08 1.89
C ALA A 251 -9.93 -20.40 2.64
N SER A 252 -11.05 -20.48 3.37
CA SER A 252 -11.45 -21.69 4.11
C SER A 252 -12.04 -22.80 3.22
N LYS A 253 -12.33 -22.51 1.94
CA LYS A 253 -12.91 -23.47 0.99
C LYS A 253 -11.87 -24.10 0.06
N LYS A 254 -10.64 -23.60 0.04
CA LYS A 254 -9.51 -24.15 -0.70
C LYS A 254 -8.69 -25.06 0.21
#